data_AF-A0A1H1FVE9-F1
#
_entry.id   AF-A0A1H1FVE9-F1
#
_cell.length_a   1.000
_cell.length_b   1.000
_cell.length_c   1.000
_cell.angle_alpha   90.00
_cell.angle_beta   90.00
_cell.angle_gamma   90.00
#
_symmetry.space_group_name_H-M   'P 1'
#
loop_
_entity.id
_entity.type
_entity.pdbx_description
1 polymer ?
#
loop_
_entity_poly.entity_id
_entity_poly.type
_entity_poly.pdbx_seq_one_letter_code
_entity_poly.pdbx_strand_id
1 'polypeptide(L)'
;MLSTPSIHFLFIVFLGILSLVVLFIVMVLFYSFLQYQKSLRASVWLKIINQKISETIVYDEKEVLSDADFYKFSKIPSFRNLFLQKLIDSEKKFSGTAKDKIKDLFRQYDLHHEAKKKLYQKKAYLIAGGIEELTVMDSKEDATKISTFLSHPSSQVYQEAQYAMVSLKGFEGLDFLNTAKHTISEWQQLRLLLSITSIPENSEEKIKDWLQSKNDSVIIFTLKLLRKFQLLYFYSATMDLMEHPSDEVRIQAVQTLLSLENPATIDSFIEKYPDQPVEVQSEILKAVKASKDRISTDLLKKELMDNSVPGIKVVAAEGLIALGHQEYLVQLAQDDSSSEELIQIIKHALLEKVW
;
A
#
# COMPACT_ATOMS: atom_id res chain seq x y z
N MET A 1 42.68 -48.19 33.09
CA MET A 1 42.06 -49.28 32.32
C MET A 1 40.57 -49.00 32.27
N LEU A 2 40.04 -48.59 31.11
CA LEU A 2 38.61 -48.45 30.92
C LEU A 2 37.98 -49.84 30.95
N SER A 3 37.19 -50.13 31.97
CA SER A 3 36.43 -51.39 32.08
C SER A 3 35.54 -51.54 30.86
N THR A 4 35.83 -52.54 30.03
CA THR A 4 34.99 -52.85 28.88
C THR A 4 33.59 -53.18 29.38
N PRO A 5 32.55 -52.48 28.90
CA PRO A 5 31.19 -52.78 29.32
C PRO A 5 30.85 -54.22 28.92
N SER A 6 30.25 -54.97 29.86
CA SER A 6 29.76 -56.32 29.59
C SER A 6 28.82 -56.27 28.38
N ILE A 7 28.94 -57.26 27.49
CA ILE A 7 28.12 -57.38 26.25
C ILE A 7 26.62 -57.25 26.57
N HIS A 8 26.20 -57.74 27.74
CA HIS A 8 24.82 -57.63 28.22
C HIS A 8 24.37 -56.18 28.47
N PHE A 9 25.25 -55.32 28.99
CA PHE A 9 24.95 -53.91 29.21
C PHE A 9 24.79 -53.16 27.89
N LEU A 10 25.69 -53.39 26.93
CA LEU A 10 25.57 -52.81 25.58
C LEU A 10 24.27 -53.25 24.88
N PHE A 11 23.86 -54.51 25.07
CA PHE A 11 22.60 -55.03 24.52
C PHE A 11 21.37 -54.33 25.11
N ILE A 12 21.32 -54.12 26.43
CA ILE A 12 20.21 -53.40 27.09
C ILE A 12 20.14 -51.95 26.60
N VAL A 13 21.28 -51.25 26.53
CA VAL A 13 21.33 -49.87 26.05
C VAL A 13 20.86 -49.78 24.59
N PHE A 14 21.29 -50.70 23.73
CA PHE A 14 20.83 -50.79 22.35
C PHE A 14 19.30 -50.99 22.26
N LEU A 15 18.74 -51.89 23.08
CA LEU A 15 17.31 -52.18 23.09
C LEU A 15 16.49 -50.98 23.60
N GLY A 16 17.02 -50.24 24.59
CA GLY A 16 16.44 -48.98 25.05
C GLY A 16 16.43 -47.89 23.99
N ILE A 17 17.55 -47.71 23.27
CA ILE A 17 17.63 -46.75 22.15
C ILE A 17 16.67 -47.16 21.03
N LEU A 18 16.62 -48.45 20.67
CA LEU A 18 15.72 -48.97 19.65
C LEU A 18 14.25 -48.71 20.01
N SER A 19 13.85 -48.93 21.26
CA SER A 19 12.50 -48.64 21.75
C SER A 19 12.15 -47.15 21.65
N LEU A 20 13.10 -46.27 22.01
CA LEU A 20 12.91 -44.81 21.91
C LEU A 20 12.77 -44.34 20.45
N VAL A 21 13.57 -44.91 19.53
CA VAL A 21 13.46 -44.64 18.09
C VAL A 21 12.11 -45.10 17.56
N VAL A 22 11.65 -46.29 17.91
CA VAL A 22 10.33 -46.81 17.51
C VAL A 22 9.21 -45.91 18.04
N LEU A 23 9.28 -45.48 19.30
CA LEU A 23 8.29 -44.58 19.89
C LEU A 23 8.26 -43.23 19.17
N PHE A 24 9.41 -42.66 18.84
CA PHE A 24 9.51 -41.42 18.08
C PHE A 24 8.90 -41.57 16.67
N ILE A 25 9.20 -42.67 15.97
CA ILE A 25 8.61 -42.97 14.65
C ILE A 25 7.08 -43.06 14.76
N VAL A 26 6.55 -43.78 15.75
CA VAL A 26 5.10 -43.89 15.97
C VAL A 26 4.47 -42.52 16.26
N MET A 27 5.13 -41.68 17.07
CA MET A 27 4.66 -40.33 17.38
C MET A 27 4.61 -39.43 16.13
N VAL A 28 5.66 -39.48 15.29
CA VAL A 28 5.72 -38.72 14.03
C VAL A 28 4.67 -39.20 13.04
N LEU A 29 4.49 -40.52 12.89
CA LEU A 29 3.47 -41.09 12.01
C LEU A 29 2.05 -40.77 12.50
N PHE A 30 1.81 -40.78 13.81
CA PHE A 30 0.53 -40.40 14.38
C PHE A 30 0.23 -38.92 14.15
N TYR A 31 1.21 -38.05 14.40
CA TYR A 31 1.09 -36.61 14.13
C TYR A 31 0.83 -36.32 12.65
N SER A 32 1.59 -36.95 11.75
CA SER A 32 1.44 -36.77 10.31
C SER A 32 0.10 -37.30 9.80
N PHE A 33 -0.40 -38.41 10.36
CA PHE A 33 -1.72 -38.95 10.04
C PHE A 33 -2.86 -38.01 10.49
N LEU A 34 -2.77 -37.45 11.70
CA LEU A 34 -3.74 -36.46 12.17
C LEU A 34 -3.73 -35.19 11.30
N GLN A 35 -2.55 -34.73 10.89
CA GLN A 35 -2.39 -33.59 9.99
C GLN A 35 -2.92 -33.90 8.59
N TYR A 36 -2.67 -35.10 8.08
CA TYR A 36 -3.16 -35.58 6.79
C TYR A 36 -4.69 -35.66 6.77
N GLN A 37 -5.33 -36.24 7.80
CA GLN A 37 -6.79 -36.26 7.88
C GLN A 37 -7.42 -34.86 8.00
N LYS A 38 -6.76 -33.91 8.67
CA LYS A 38 -7.21 -32.51 8.70
C LYS A 38 -7.11 -31.89 7.30
N SER A 39 -6.03 -32.15 6.58
CA SER A 39 -5.81 -31.66 5.21
C SER A 39 -6.83 -32.26 4.22
N LEU A 40 -7.10 -33.56 4.29
CA LEU A 40 -8.13 -34.22 3.47
C LEU A 40 -9.53 -33.68 3.72
N ARG A 41 -9.90 -33.45 4.99
CA ARG A 41 -11.20 -32.82 5.29
C ARG A 41 -11.26 -31.39 4.75
N ALA A 42 -10.18 -30.63 4.90
CA ALA A 42 -10.10 -29.28 4.36
C ALA A 42 -10.22 -29.25 2.84
N SER A 43 -9.60 -30.18 2.11
CA SER A 43 -9.72 -30.24 0.64
C SER A 43 -11.13 -30.59 0.18
N VAL A 44 -11.81 -31.52 0.86
CA VAL A 44 -13.22 -31.84 0.59
C VAL A 44 -14.11 -30.62 0.88
N TRP A 45 -13.94 -29.98 2.03
CA TRP A 45 -14.70 -28.77 2.37
C TRP A 45 -14.44 -27.62 1.42
N LEU A 46 -13.19 -27.43 0.96
CA LEU A 46 -12.85 -26.45 -0.07
C LEU A 46 -13.58 -26.72 -1.37
N LYS A 47 -13.68 -27.99 -1.80
CA LYS A 47 -14.43 -28.35 -3.01
C LYS A 47 -15.91 -27.98 -2.87
N ILE A 48 -16.52 -28.31 -1.73
CA ILE A 48 -17.92 -27.98 -1.42
C ILE A 48 -18.15 -26.47 -1.38
N ILE A 49 -17.25 -25.72 -0.72
CA ILE A 49 -17.32 -24.25 -0.63
C ILE A 49 -17.18 -23.59 -2.00
N ASN A 50 -16.17 -23.99 -2.78
CA ASN A 50 -15.95 -23.41 -4.11
C ASN A 50 -17.11 -23.71 -5.04
N GLN A 51 -17.68 -24.92 -4.97
CA GLN A 51 -18.87 -25.28 -5.70
C GLN A 51 -20.04 -24.37 -5.31
N LYS A 52 -20.30 -24.18 -4.01
CA LYS A 52 -21.38 -23.29 -3.55
C LYS A 52 -21.20 -21.85 -4.00
N ILE A 53 -19.99 -21.30 -3.91
CA ILE A 53 -19.68 -19.93 -4.37
C ILE A 53 -19.90 -19.84 -5.88
N SER A 54 -19.38 -20.79 -6.65
CA SER A 54 -19.54 -20.82 -8.12
C SER A 54 -21.00 -20.93 -8.52
N GLU A 55 -21.77 -21.81 -7.87
CA GLU A 55 -23.19 -21.98 -8.14
C GLU A 55 -23.97 -20.71 -7.85
N THR A 56 -23.68 -20.07 -6.71
CA THR A 56 -24.35 -18.82 -6.34
C THR A 56 -24.04 -17.70 -7.33
N ILE A 57 -22.78 -17.60 -7.80
CA ILE A 57 -22.38 -16.59 -8.78
C ILE A 57 -23.05 -16.84 -10.14
N VAL A 58 -23.02 -18.09 -10.64
CA VAL A 58 -23.43 -18.46 -12.01
C VAL A 58 -24.95 -18.63 -12.14
N TYR A 59 -25.60 -19.28 -11.18
CA TYR A 59 -27.04 -19.55 -11.23
C TYR A 59 -27.81 -18.49 -10.44
N ASP A 60 -29.03 -18.20 -10.88
CA ASP A 60 -29.98 -17.35 -10.16
C ASP A 60 -30.67 -18.18 -9.07
N GLU A 61 -31.18 -17.54 -7.99
CA GLU A 61 -31.61 -18.15 -6.71
C GLU A 61 -32.54 -19.39 -6.79
N LYS A 62 -33.11 -19.69 -7.96
CA LYS A 62 -34.14 -20.70 -8.19
C LYS A 62 -33.62 -22.10 -8.51
N GLU A 63 -32.33 -22.30 -8.77
CA GLU A 63 -31.77 -23.61 -9.19
C GLU A 63 -30.69 -24.17 -8.24
N VAL A 64 -30.79 -23.93 -6.92
CA VAL A 64 -29.83 -24.50 -5.95
C VAL A 64 -30.17 -25.96 -5.65
N LEU A 65 -29.66 -26.86 -6.48
CA LEU A 65 -29.72 -28.30 -6.26
C LEU A 65 -28.58 -28.71 -5.32
N SER A 66 -28.92 -29.10 -4.08
CA SER A 66 -28.05 -29.71 -3.03
C SER A 66 -27.59 -28.84 -1.84
N ASP A 67 -28.52 -28.13 -1.17
CA ASP A 67 -28.18 -27.37 0.04
C ASP A 67 -28.08 -28.19 1.35
N ALA A 68 -28.55 -29.44 1.38
CA ALA A 68 -28.64 -30.23 2.61
C ALA A 68 -27.27 -30.55 3.24
N ASP A 69 -26.30 -30.97 2.42
CA ASP A 69 -24.95 -31.27 2.88
C ASP A 69 -24.17 -30.00 3.25
N PHE A 70 -24.33 -28.92 2.48
CA PHE A 70 -23.71 -27.64 2.78
C PHE A 70 -24.21 -27.11 4.13
N TYR A 71 -25.52 -27.13 4.36
CA TYR A 71 -26.13 -26.71 5.61
C TYR A 71 -25.70 -27.57 6.81
N LYS A 72 -25.45 -28.86 6.60
CA LYS A 72 -24.90 -29.73 7.65
C LYS A 72 -23.49 -29.30 8.06
N PHE A 73 -22.62 -29.00 7.08
CA PHE A 73 -21.26 -28.55 7.37
C PHE A 73 -21.18 -27.11 7.87
N SER A 74 -22.12 -26.24 7.47
CA SER A 74 -22.16 -24.83 7.90
C SER A 74 -22.36 -24.62 9.40
N LYS A 75 -22.73 -25.69 10.13
CA LYS A 75 -22.80 -25.74 11.60
C LYS A 75 -21.45 -26.02 12.27
N ILE A 76 -20.44 -26.48 11.53
CA ILE A 76 -19.13 -26.85 12.06
C ILE A 76 -18.21 -25.61 12.10
N PRO A 77 -17.67 -25.20 13.28
CA PRO A 77 -16.87 -23.98 13.39
C PRO A 77 -15.66 -23.92 12.45
N SER A 78 -14.96 -25.04 12.25
CA SER A 78 -13.81 -25.10 11.35
C SER A 78 -14.20 -24.94 9.88
N PHE A 79 -15.38 -25.44 9.49
CA PHE A 79 -15.92 -25.24 8.14
C PHE A 79 -16.33 -23.78 7.95
N ARG A 80 -17.01 -23.18 8.93
CA ARG A 80 -17.41 -21.76 8.90
C ARG A 80 -16.20 -20.83 8.73
N ASN A 81 -15.13 -21.09 9.48
CA ASN A 81 -13.88 -20.32 9.35
C ASN A 81 -13.28 -20.46 7.94
N LEU A 82 -13.21 -21.69 7.40
CA LEU A 82 -12.71 -21.93 6.05
C LEU A 82 -13.60 -21.25 4.98
N PHE A 83 -14.91 -21.30 5.18
CA PHE A 83 -15.89 -20.68 4.30
C PHE A 83 -15.75 -19.16 4.30
N LEU A 84 -15.66 -18.55 5.48
CA LEU A 84 -15.39 -17.11 5.63
C LEU A 84 -14.11 -16.71 4.90
N GLN A 85 -12.98 -17.40 5.12
CA GLN A 85 -11.73 -17.11 4.39
C GLN A 85 -11.93 -17.18 2.87
N LYS A 86 -12.66 -18.19 2.39
CA LYS A 86 -12.90 -18.34 0.95
C LYS A 86 -13.81 -17.26 0.38
N LEU A 87 -14.81 -16.80 1.12
CA LEU A 87 -15.63 -15.66 0.70
C LEU A 87 -14.79 -14.38 0.63
N ILE A 88 -13.90 -14.13 1.59
CA ILE A 88 -12.97 -12.99 1.57
C ILE A 88 -12.02 -13.06 0.38
N ASP A 89 -11.41 -14.22 0.14
CA ASP A 89 -10.55 -14.46 -1.03
C ASP A 89 -11.29 -14.24 -2.35
N SER A 90 -12.59 -14.55 -2.37
CA SER A 90 -13.43 -14.44 -3.56
C SER A 90 -13.87 -13.00 -3.78
N GLU A 91 -14.29 -12.29 -2.72
CA GLU A 91 -14.69 -10.89 -2.78
C GLU A 91 -13.59 -10.03 -3.43
N LYS A 92 -12.33 -10.27 -3.07
CA LYS A 92 -11.17 -9.55 -3.61
C LYS A 92 -10.93 -9.79 -5.11
N LYS A 93 -11.46 -10.89 -5.66
CA LYS A 93 -11.26 -11.33 -7.05
C LYS A 93 -12.43 -11.00 -7.96
N PHE A 94 -13.61 -10.78 -7.40
CA PHE A 94 -14.85 -10.54 -8.16
C PHE A 94 -15.33 -9.09 -8.00
N SER A 95 -16.06 -8.60 -8.99
CA SER A 95 -16.66 -7.26 -9.02
C SER A 95 -18.13 -7.32 -9.46
N GLY A 96 -18.87 -6.22 -9.30
CA GLY A 96 -20.27 -6.13 -9.70
C GLY A 96 -21.18 -7.14 -8.98
N THR A 97 -22.14 -7.71 -9.70
CA THR A 97 -23.16 -8.61 -9.13
C THR A 97 -22.58 -9.86 -8.47
N ALA A 98 -21.46 -10.40 -8.97
CA ALA A 98 -20.79 -11.54 -8.35
C ALA A 98 -20.25 -11.19 -6.95
N LYS A 99 -19.77 -9.97 -6.76
CA LYS A 99 -19.31 -9.45 -5.47
C LYS A 99 -20.46 -9.33 -4.48
N ASP A 100 -21.62 -8.84 -4.93
CA ASP A 100 -22.81 -8.70 -4.09
C ASP A 100 -23.33 -10.07 -3.62
N LYS A 101 -23.40 -11.05 -4.53
CA LYS A 101 -23.75 -12.45 -4.21
C LYS A 101 -22.82 -13.08 -3.15
N ILE A 102 -21.52 -12.75 -3.18
CA ILE A 102 -20.56 -13.21 -2.14
C ILE A 102 -20.89 -12.58 -0.77
N LYS A 103 -21.25 -11.29 -0.73
CA LYS A 103 -21.68 -10.61 0.49
C LYS A 103 -23.01 -11.18 1.01
N ASP A 104 -23.91 -11.58 0.13
CA ASP A 104 -25.17 -12.20 0.52
C ASP A 104 -24.95 -13.59 1.14
N LEU A 105 -24.02 -14.40 0.62
CA LEU A 105 -23.62 -15.65 1.29
C LEU A 105 -23.05 -15.39 2.69
N PHE A 106 -22.25 -14.33 2.85
CA PHE A 106 -21.72 -13.96 4.16
C PHE A 106 -22.83 -13.64 5.17
N ARG A 107 -23.87 -12.92 4.75
CA ARG A 107 -25.05 -12.58 5.56
C ARG A 107 -25.94 -13.80 5.81
N GLN A 108 -26.27 -14.57 4.77
CA GLN A 108 -27.16 -15.73 4.82
C GLN A 108 -26.67 -16.78 5.83
N TYR A 109 -25.35 -16.99 5.92
CA TYR A 109 -24.75 -17.98 6.82
C TYR A 109 -24.28 -17.40 8.16
N ASP A 110 -24.64 -16.14 8.47
CA ASP A 110 -24.29 -15.42 9.70
C ASP A 110 -22.79 -15.49 10.02
N LEU A 111 -21.95 -15.37 8.99
CA LEU A 111 -20.49 -15.42 9.15
C LEU A 111 -19.94 -14.14 9.77
N HIS A 112 -20.76 -13.10 9.85
CA HIS A 112 -20.53 -11.88 10.61
C HIS A 112 -20.12 -12.17 12.05
N HIS A 113 -20.86 -13.04 12.74
CA HIS A 113 -20.55 -13.42 14.10
C HIS A 113 -19.14 -14.04 14.25
N GLU A 114 -18.69 -14.85 13.28
CA GLU A 114 -17.36 -15.47 13.29
C GLU A 114 -16.24 -14.42 13.13
N ALA A 115 -16.43 -13.48 12.20
CA ALA A 115 -15.49 -12.38 11.98
C ALA A 115 -15.42 -11.47 13.23
N LYS A 116 -16.58 -11.08 13.76
CA LYS A 116 -16.68 -10.21 14.94
C LYS A 116 -16.09 -10.82 16.20
N LYS A 117 -16.22 -12.14 16.39
CA LYS A 117 -15.59 -12.87 17.50
C LYS A 117 -14.07 -12.71 17.54
N LYS A 118 -13.42 -12.50 16.39
CA LYS A 118 -11.97 -12.29 16.30
C LYS A 118 -11.52 -10.97 16.91
N LEU A 119 -12.39 -9.94 16.90
CA LEU A 119 -12.11 -8.64 17.53
C LEU A 119 -11.93 -8.73 19.06
N TYR A 120 -12.42 -9.80 19.69
CA TYR A 120 -12.31 -10.01 21.14
C TYR A 120 -11.13 -10.92 21.53
N GLN A 121 -10.32 -11.34 20.56
CA GLN A 121 -9.15 -12.18 20.82
C GLN A 121 -7.98 -11.35 21.35
N LYS A 122 -7.03 -12.00 22.04
CA LYS A 122 -5.81 -11.34 22.52
C LYS A 122 -4.71 -11.25 21.47
N LYS A 123 -4.70 -12.19 20.52
CA LYS A 123 -3.63 -12.30 19.52
C LYS A 123 -3.86 -11.26 18.42
N ALA A 124 -2.89 -10.37 18.22
CA ALA A 124 -2.97 -9.27 17.27
C ALA A 124 -3.38 -9.71 15.85
N TYR A 125 -2.78 -10.78 15.33
CA TYR A 125 -3.12 -11.28 13.98
C TYR A 125 -4.58 -11.75 13.86
N LEU A 126 -5.20 -12.23 14.94
CA LEU A 126 -6.61 -12.60 14.94
C LEU A 126 -7.47 -11.34 14.89
N ILE A 127 -7.16 -10.33 15.72
CA ILE A 127 -7.87 -9.05 15.72
C ILE A 127 -7.78 -8.41 14.33
N ALA A 128 -6.57 -8.30 13.77
CA ALA A 128 -6.32 -7.73 12.45
C ALA A 128 -7.11 -8.48 11.35
N GLY A 129 -7.07 -9.82 11.35
CA GLY A 129 -7.87 -10.62 10.41
C GLY A 129 -9.38 -10.41 10.58
N GLY A 130 -9.87 -10.23 11.82
CA GLY A 130 -11.26 -9.89 12.07
C GLY A 130 -11.65 -8.51 11.51
N ILE A 131 -10.79 -7.51 11.69
CA ILE A 131 -11.00 -6.16 11.12
C ILE A 131 -11.02 -6.25 9.59
N GLU A 132 -10.05 -6.94 8.98
CA GLU A 132 -9.97 -7.14 7.54
C GLU A 132 -11.23 -7.81 7.00
N GLU A 133 -11.67 -8.91 7.61
CA GLU A 133 -12.85 -9.67 7.22
C GLU A 133 -14.11 -8.81 7.21
N LEU A 134 -14.33 -8.05 8.29
CA LEU A 134 -15.48 -7.16 8.41
C LEU A 134 -15.43 -5.99 7.41
N THR A 135 -14.22 -5.50 7.11
CA THR A 135 -14.01 -4.41 6.15
C THR A 135 -14.30 -4.86 4.73
N VAL A 136 -13.75 -6.00 4.32
CA VAL A 136 -13.96 -6.60 2.99
C VAL A 136 -15.46 -6.87 2.76
N MET A 137 -16.16 -7.31 3.79
CA MET A 137 -17.60 -7.56 3.73
C MET A 137 -18.46 -6.30 3.89
N ASP A 138 -17.85 -5.10 3.95
CA ASP A 138 -18.53 -3.80 4.06
C ASP A 138 -19.48 -3.71 5.27
N SER A 139 -19.04 -4.23 6.41
CA SER A 139 -19.80 -4.20 7.66
C SER A 139 -19.68 -2.83 8.35
N LYS A 140 -20.50 -1.88 7.90
CA LYS A 140 -20.55 -0.51 8.45
C LYS A 140 -20.97 -0.46 9.92
N GLU A 141 -21.79 -1.40 10.37
CA GLU A 141 -22.26 -1.49 11.76
C GLU A 141 -21.13 -1.74 12.77
N ASP A 142 -20.03 -2.37 12.34
CA ASP A 142 -18.88 -2.62 13.20
C ASP A 142 -17.87 -1.47 13.24
N ALA A 143 -18.08 -0.41 12.45
CA ALA A 143 -17.13 0.70 12.37
C ALA A 143 -16.87 1.34 13.74
N THR A 144 -17.88 1.47 14.60
CA THR A 144 -17.73 1.97 15.98
C THR A 144 -16.88 1.05 16.85
N LYS A 145 -16.99 -0.27 16.67
CA LYS A 145 -16.14 -1.20 17.41
C LYS A 145 -14.71 -1.17 16.87
N ILE A 146 -14.56 -1.14 15.55
CA ILE A 146 -13.27 -1.12 14.88
C ILE A 146 -12.48 0.16 15.21
N SER A 147 -13.15 1.32 15.35
CA SER A 147 -12.48 2.58 15.68
C SER A 147 -11.76 2.53 17.03
N THR A 148 -12.17 1.66 17.96
CA THR A 148 -11.47 1.46 19.25
C THR A 148 -10.06 0.89 19.08
N PHE A 149 -9.73 0.34 17.90
CA PHE A 149 -8.40 -0.19 17.57
C PHE A 149 -7.46 0.84 16.94
N LEU A 150 -7.92 2.09 16.71
CA LEU A 150 -7.06 3.21 16.28
C LEU A 150 -6.05 3.66 17.34
N SER A 151 -6.04 3.04 18.51
CA SER A 151 -5.04 3.25 19.56
C SER A 151 -4.37 1.94 19.98
N HIS A 152 -4.53 0.87 19.22
CA HIS A 152 -4.02 -0.45 19.58
C HIS A 152 -2.49 -0.51 19.44
N PRO A 153 -1.74 -1.10 20.40
CA PRO A 153 -0.27 -1.08 20.40
C PRO A 153 0.37 -1.92 19.27
N SER A 154 -0.37 -2.90 18.74
CA SER A 154 0.11 -3.66 17.57
C SER A 154 -0.08 -2.85 16.29
N SER A 155 1.04 -2.57 15.60
CA SER A 155 1.05 -1.88 14.30
C SER A 155 0.14 -2.53 13.27
N GLN A 156 0.11 -3.87 13.20
CA GLN A 156 -0.77 -4.59 12.27
C GLN A 156 -2.25 -4.29 12.54
N VAL A 157 -2.68 -4.34 13.81
CA VAL A 157 -4.07 -4.04 14.19
C VAL A 157 -4.41 -2.58 13.94
N TYR A 158 -3.47 -1.67 14.26
CA TYR A 158 -3.64 -0.24 14.04
C TYR A 158 -3.81 0.10 12.55
N GLN A 159 -2.99 -0.46 11.67
CA GLN A 159 -3.06 -0.25 10.23
C GLN A 159 -4.35 -0.81 9.61
N GLU A 160 -4.78 -2.01 10.02
CA GLU A 160 -6.07 -2.56 9.58
C GLU A 160 -7.24 -1.70 10.07
N ALA A 161 -7.18 -1.18 11.31
CA ALA A 161 -8.22 -0.29 11.82
C ALA A 161 -8.30 1.03 11.03
N GLN A 162 -7.15 1.64 10.71
CA GLN A 162 -7.10 2.85 9.86
C GLN A 162 -7.73 2.58 8.49
N TYR A 163 -7.31 1.50 7.83
CA TYR A 163 -7.88 1.13 6.53
C TYR A 163 -9.38 0.87 6.61
N ALA A 164 -9.82 0.13 7.62
CA ALA A 164 -11.23 -0.17 7.85
C ALA A 164 -12.06 1.11 8.03
N MET A 165 -11.56 2.08 8.79
CA MET A 165 -12.26 3.35 8.96
C MET A 165 -12.44 4.09 7.63
N VAL A 166 -11.39 4.17 6.83
CA VAL A 166 -11.45 4.81 5.51
C VAL A 166 -12.34 4.05 4.54
N SER A 167 -12.24 2.71 4.50
CA SER A 167 -13.04 1.88 3.61
C SER A 167 -14.54 1.90 3.96
N LEU A 168 -14.90 1.97 5.24
CA LEU A 168 -16.29 1.90 5.70
C LEU A 168 -16.96 3.28 5.81
N LYS A 169 -16.20 4.34 6.11
CA LYS A 169 -16.70 5.71 6.31
C LYS A 169 -16.26 6.70 5.24
N GLY A 170 -15.45 6.29 4.26
CA GLY A 170 -14.88 7.20 3.27
C GLY A 170 -13.98 8.25 3.90
N PHE A 171 -14.14 9.51 3.49
CA PHE A 171 -13.33 10.63 3.94
C PHE A 171 -13.34 10.84 5.46
N GLU A 172 -14.48 10.67 6.12
CA GLU A 172 -14.56 10.79 7.59
C GLU A 172 -13.71 9.75 8.31
N GLY A 173 -13.41 8.62 7.64
CA GLY A 173 -12.50 7.61 8.15
C GLY A 173 -11.07 8.11 8.33
N LEU A 174 -10.69 9.24 7.73
CA LEU A 174 -9.38 9.88 7.88
C LEU A 174 -9.25 10.72 9.15
N ASP A 175 -10.28 10.84 9.99
CA ASP A 175 -10.22 11.64 11.22
C ASP A 175 -9.13 11.19 12.20
N PHE A 176 -8.59 9.98 12.06
CA PHE A 176 -7.42 9.53 12.83
C PHE A 176 -6.16 10.37 12.53
N LEU A 177 -6.07 11.01 11.35
CA LEU A 177 -4.95 11.88 10.96
C LEU A 177 -4.76 13.04 11.94
N ASN A 178 -5.85 13.54 12.53
CA ASN A 178 -5.83 14.60 13.55
C ASN A 178 -4.98 14.24 14.78
N THR A 179 -4.77 12.95 15.03
CA THR A 179 -4.07 12.45 16.22
C THR A 179 -2.93 11.48 15.87
N ALA A 180 -2.57 11.38 14.59
CA ALA A 180 -1.57 10.43 14.09
C ALA A 180 -0.16 10.78 14.58
N LYS A 181 0.31 10.07 15.61
CA LYS A 181 1.66 10.26 16.19
C LYS A 181 2.78 9.55 15.42
N HIS A 182 2.44 8.48 14.71
CA HIS A 182 3.41 7.65 13.99
C HIS A 182 3.40 7.96 12.50
N THR A 183 4.55 7.80 11.86
CA THR A 183 4.69 7.89 10.41
C THR A 183 3.79 6.85 9.74
N ILE A 184 2.99 7.30 8.77
CA ILE A 184 2.16 6.44 7.93
C ILE A 184 3.03 5.95 6.76
N SER A 185 3.20 4.64 6.63
CA SER A 185 4.03 4.07 5.56
C SER A 185 3.45 4.37 4.18
N GLU A 186 4.31 4.42 3.17
CA GLU A 186 3.91 4.68 1.77
C GLU A 186 2.85 3.69 1.26
N TRP A 187 3.00 2.40 1.62
CA TRP A 187 1.99 1.38 1.29
C TRP A 187 0.65 1.67 1.96
N GLN A 188 0.64 2.05 3.24
CA GLN A 188 -0.59 2.39 3.94
C GLN A 188 -1.21 3.65 3.34
N GLN A 189 -0.42 4.69 3.05
CA GLN A 189 -0.90 5.88 2.35
C GLN A 189 -1.56 5.55 1.01
N LEU A 190 -0.93 4.70 0.19
CA LEU A 190 -1.51 4.26 -1.08
C LEU A 190 -2.84 3.53 -0.86
N ARG A 191 -2.88 2.60 0.08
CA ARG A 191 -4.08 1.82 0.42
C ARG A 191 -5.23 2.73 0.87
N LEU A 192 -4.97 3.70 1.73
CA LEU A 192 -5.96 4.69 2.18
C LEU A 192 -6.41 5.60 1.03
N LEU A 193 -5.46 6.08 0.21
CA LEU A 193 -5.75 6.96 -0.93
C LEU A 193 -6.69 6.28 -1.93
N LEU A 194 -6.47 5.00 -2.24
CA LEU A 194 -7.31 4.22 -3.15
C LEU A 194 -8.73 4.00 -2.61
N SER A 195 -8.90 3.92 -1.28
CA SER A 195 -10.21 3.74 -0.64
C SER A 195 -11.08 5.01 -0.60
N ILE A 196 -10.50 6.20 -0.72
CA ILE A 196 -11.28 7.44 -0.80
C ILE A 196 -11.82 7.61 -2.23
N THR A 197 -13.13 7.79 -2.37
CA THR A 197 -13.79 7.98 -3.67
C THR A 197 -14.21 9.43 -3.93
N SER A 198 -14.43 10.22 -2.88
CA SER A 198 -14.83 11.63 -2.99
C SER A 198 -14.40 12.44 -1.75
N ILE A 199 -14.38 13.76 -1.90
CA ILE A 199 -14.09 14.73 -0.85
C ILE A 199 -15.38 15.51 -0.54
N PRO A 200 -15.86 15.54 0.72
CA PRO A 200 -17.03 16.32 1.12
C PRO A 200 -16.78 17.83 0.98
N GLU A 201 -17.83 18.61 0.69
CA GLU A 201 -17.74 20.07 0.50
C GLU A 201 -17.22 20.81 1.74
N ASN A 202 -17.55 20.33 2.94
CA ASN A 202 -17.17 20.93 4.23
C ASN A 202 -15.85 20.36 4.81
N SER A 203 -14.97 19.80 3.98
CA SER A 203 -13.71 19.20 4.41
C SER A 203 -12.53 20.18 4.49
N GLU A 204 -12.75 21.43 4.08
CA GLU A 204 -11.68 22.41 3.87
C GLU A 204 -10.80 22.64 5.10
N GLU A 205 -11.43 22.88 6.26
CA GLU A 205 -10.75 23.11 7.53
C GLU A 205 -9.90 21.90 7.95
N LYS A 206 -10.45 20.68 7.82
CA LYS A 206 -9.72 19.44 8.14
C LYS A 206 -8.49 19.27 7.26
N ILE A 207 -8.62 19.49 5.95
CA ILE A 207 -7.50 19.37 5.02
C ILE A 207 -6.43 20.41 5.33
N LYS A 208 -6.82 21.64 5.66
CA LYS A 208 -5.90 22.70 6.08
C LYS A 208 -5.13 22.31 7.34
N ASP A 209 -5.82 21.77 8.35
CA ASP A 209 -5.19 21.27 9.58
C ASP A 209 -4.19 20.15 9.30
N TRP A 210 -4.50 19.25 8.35
CA TRP A 210 -3.59 18.17 7.98
C TRP A 210 -2.35 18.65 7.22
N LEU A 211 -2.46 19.70 6.39
CA LEU A 211 -1.31 20.35 5.75
C LEU A 211 -0.38 21.03 6.77
N GLN A 212 -0.90 21.40 7.94
CA GLN A 212 -0.15 22.02 9.04
C GLN A 212 0.28 21.02 10.12
N SER A 213 0.09 19.72 9.89
CA SER A 213 0.41 18.67 10.84
C SER A 213 1.90 18.65 11.20
N LYS A 214 2.23 18.32 12.45
CA LYS A 214 3.63 18.06 12.86
C LYS A 214 4.19 16.74 12.34
N ASN A 215 3.35 15.93 11.70
CA ASN A 215 3.73 14.64 11.15
C ASN A 215 3.84 14.77 9.62
N ASP A 216 5.06 14.79 9.11
CA ASP A 216 5.36 14.91 7.68
C ASP A 216 4.56 13.92 6.81
N SER A 217 4.37 12.68 7.27
CA SER A 217 3.61 11.69 6.51
C SER A 217 2.12 12.03 6.39
N VAL A 218 1.55 12.79 7.33
CA VAL A 218 0.20 13.34 7.22
C VAL A 218 0.16 14.46 6.20
N ILE A 219 1.14 15.36 6.19
CA ILE A 219 1.25 16.42 5.16
C ILE A 219 1.38 15.78 3.77
N ILE A 220 2.30 14.82 3.60
CA ILE A 220 2.56 14.11 2.35
C ILE A 220 1.31 13.38 1.86
N PHE A 221 0.61 12.67 2.75
CA PHE A 221 -0.65 12.02 2.41
C PHE A 221 -1.72 13.04 1.98
N THR A 222 -1.78 14.20 2.64
CA THR A 222 -2.72 15.27 2.31
C THR A 222 -2.41 15.87 0.94
N LEU A 223 -1.14 16.11 0.62
CA LEU A 223 -0.68 16.51 -0.71
C LEU A 223 -1.11 15.50 -1.80
N LYS A 224 -1.02 14.19 -1.53
CA LYS A 224 -1.54 13.14 -2.42
C LYS A 224 -3.06 13.23 -2.61
N LEU A 225 -3.82 13.57 -1.57
CA LEU A 225 -5.26 13.83 -1.69
C LEU A 225 -5.52 15.04 -2.59
N LEU A 226 -4.78 16.15 -2.42
CA LEU A 226 -4.94 17.34 -3.25
C LEU A 226 -4.74 17.02 -4.73
N ARG A 227 -3.70 16.25 -5.06
CA ARG A 227 -3.44 15.78 -6.43
C ARG A 227 -4.55 14.89 -6.97
N LYS A 228 -4.98 13.89 -6.19
CA LYS A 228 -6.01 12.94 -6.62
C LYS A 228 -7.34 13.62 -6.95
N PHE A 229 -7.73 14.61 -6.14
CA PHE A 229 -9.03 15.27 -6.24
C PHE A 229 -8.96 16.67 -6.86
N GLN A 230 -7.80 17.10 -7.35
CA GLN A 230 -7.60 18.39 -8.03
C GLN A 230 -8.10 19.57 -7.20
N LEU A 231 -7.70 19.62 -5.91
CA LEU A 231 -8.19 20.62 -4.95
C LEU A 231 -7.43 21.95 -5.07
N LEU A 232 -7.68 22.68 -6.16
CA LEU A 232 -7.01 23.94 -6.54
C LEU A 232 -7.04 25.03 -5.46
N TYR A 233 -8.07 25.06 -4.61
CA TYR A 233 -8.19 26.01 -3.51
C TYR A 233 -6.97 26.00 -2.57
N PHE A 234 -6.31 24.85 -2.40
CA PHE A 234 -5.14 24.71 -1.54
C PHE A 234 -3.81 25.09 -2.21
N TYR A 235 -3.84 25.70 -3.40
CA TYR A 235 -2.63 26.07 -4.13
C TYR A 235 -1.67 26.94 -3.29
N SER A 236 -2.19 28.01 -2.66
CA SER A 236 -1.38 28.90 -1.82
C SER A 236 -0.77 28.16 -0.64
N ALA A 237 -1.56 27.37 0.09
CA ALA A 237 -1.06 26.58 1.22
C ALA A 237 -0.02 25.53 0.79
N THR A 238 -0.15 24.99 -0.43
CA THR A 238 0.83 24.07 -1.01
C THR A 238 2.13 24.80 -1.38
N MET A 239 2.04 26.05 -1.85
CA MET A 239 3.22 26.88 -2.14
C MET A 239 4.04 27.16 -0.89
N ASP A 240 3.37 27.45 0.23
CA ASP A 240 4.05 27.69 1.52
C ASP A 240 4.85 26.45 1.99
N LEU A 241 4.43 25.24 1.62
CA LEU A 241 5.13 24.00 1.97
C LEU A 241 6.48 23.82 1.24
N MET A 242 6.79 24.64 0.23
CA MET A 242 8.15 24.67 -0.35
C MET A 242 9.22 25.20 0.62
N GLU A 243 8.82 25.76 1.75
CA GLU A 243 9.73 26.23 2.81
C GLU A 243 9.73 25.30 4.05
N HIS A 244 9.00 24.18 3.99
CA HIS A 244 8.88 23.24 5.09
C HIS A 244 10.25 22.65 5.51
N PRO A 245 10.55 22.37 6.80
CA PRO A 245 11.87 21.85 7.20
C PRO A 245 12.27 20.50 6.61
N SER A 246 11.32 19.75 6.05
CA SER A 246 11.50 18.41 5.51
C SER A 246 11.54 18.43 3.99
N ASP A 247 12.65 18.01 3.41
CA ASP A 247 12.88 18.00 1.95
C ASP A 247 11.86 17.11 1.23
N GLU A 248 11.46 15.99 1.83
CA GLU A 248 10.42 15.12 1.27
C GLU A 248 9.06 15.84 1.16
N VAL A 249 8.69 16.66 2.14
CA VAL A 249 7.47 17.48 2.07
C VAL A 249 7.58 18.50 0.94
N ARG A 250 8.73 19.14 0.77
CA ARG A 250 8.97 20.10 -0.32
C ARG A 250 8.88 19.43 -1.69
N ILE A 251 9.48 18.26 -1.86
CA ILE A 251 9.40 17.44 -3.09
C ILE A 251 7.93 17.12 -3.39
N GLN A 252 7.16 16.67 -2.40
CA GLN A 252 5.74 16.37 -2.58
C GLN A 252 4.90 17.62 -2.86
N ALA A 253 5.31 18.79 -2.33
CA ALA A 253 4.66 20.06 -2.63
C ALA A 253 4.89 20.46 -4.09
N VAL A 254 6.13 20.37 -4.60
CA VAL A 254 6.47 20.62 -6.01
C VAL A 254 5.64 19.72 -6.94
N GLN A 255 5.58 18.42 -6.67
CA GLN A 255 4.76 17.47 -7.44
C GLN A 255 3.27 17.83 -7.41
N THR A 256 2.78 18.33 -6.27
CA THR A 256 1.39 18.76 -6.11
C THR A 256 1.10 20.03 -6.89
N LEU A 257 1.93 21.06 -6.75
CA LEU A 257 1.77 22.33 -7.46
C LEU A 257 1.78 22.14 -8.97
N LEU A 258 2.68 21.30 -9.49
CA LEU A 258 2.69 20.95 -10.91
C LEU A 258 1.37 20.29 -11.34
N SER A 259 0.86 19.35 -10.54
CA SER A 259 -0.39 18.64 -10.83
C SER A 259 -1.64 19.53 -10.74
N LEU A 260 -1.58 20.67 -10.05
CA LEU A 260 -2.69 21.62 -9.95
C LEU A 260 -2.74 22.60 -11.14
N GLU A 261 -1.79 22.53 -12.09
CA GLU A 261 -1.80 23.23 -13.38
C GLU A 261 -2.05 24.76 -13.31
N ASN A 262 -1.63 25.43 -12.24
CA ASN A 262 -1.74 26.88 -12.14
C ASN A 262 -0.68 27.58 -13.02
N PRO A 263 -1.05 28.60 -13.84
CA PRO A 263 -0.11 29.31 -14.71
C PRO A 263 1.09 29.94 -13.98
N ALA A 264 0.94 30.37 -12.73
CA ALA A 264 2.01 31.00 -11.95
C ALA A 264 3.01 29.99 -11.34
N THR A 265 2.79 28.69 -11.52
CA THR A 265 3.60 27.64 -10.87
C THR A 265 5.05 27.67 -11.31
N ILE A 266 5.30 27.81 -12.62
CA ILE A 266 6.66 27.76 -13.13
C ILE A 266 7.46 28.99 -12.72
N ASP A 267 6.84 30.17 -12.75
CA ASP A 267 7.46 31.40 -12.26
C ASP A 267 7.83 31.27 -10.78
N SER A 268 6.91 30.77 -9.95
CA SER A 268 7.15 30.56 -8.52
C SER A 268 8.26 29.54 -8.26
N PHE A 269 8.34 28.48 -9.07
CA PHE A 269 9.42 27.51 -9.00
C PHE A 269 10.78 28.13 -9.33
N ILE A 270 10.86 28.94 -10.38
CA ILE A 270 12.10 29.61 -10.79
C ILE A 270 12.55 30.60 -9.70
N GLU A 271 11.61 31.36 -9.12
CA GLU A 271 11.89 32.30 -8.04
C GLU A 271 12.46 31.60 -6.80
N LYS A 272 11.83 30.51 -6.36
CA LYS A 272 12.24 29.79 -5.14
C LYS A 272 13.43 28.86 -5.35
N TYR A 273 13.74 28.45 -6.58
CA TYR A 273 14.76 27.44 -6.91
C TYR A 273 16.13 27.64 -6.23
N PRO A 274 16.74 28.85 -6.19
CA PRO A 274 18.09 29.04 -5.66
C PRO A 274 18.21 28.69 -4.16
N ASP A 275 17.12 28.85 -3.40
CA ASP A 275 17.09 28.66 -1.95
C ASP A 275 16.73 27.22 -1.54
N GLN A 276 16.55 26.32 -2.50
CA GLN A 276 16.12 24.94 -2.27
C GLN A 276 17.30 23.97 -2.12
N PRO A 277 17.17 22.93 -1.29
CA PRO A 277 18.11 21.80 -1.25
C PRO A 277 18.24 21.11 -2.61
N VAL A 278 19.37 20.44 -2.84
CA VAL A 278 19.71 19.81 -4.14
C VAL A 278 18.64 18.83 -4.62
N GLU A 279 18.09 18.05 -3.71
CA GLU A 279 17.03 17.07 -3.99
C GLU A 279 15.74 17.75 -4.46
N VAL A 280 15.39 18.88 -3.84
CA VAL A 280 14.21 19.68 -4.20
C VAL A 280 14.44 20.44 -5.50
N GLN A 281 15.65 20.98 -5.72
CA GLN A 281 16.06 21.59 -6.99
C GLN A 281 15.93 20.60 -8.13
N SER A 282 16.39 19.35 -7.94
CA SER A 282 16.23 18.29 -8.94
C SER A 282 14.76 18.06 -9.29
N GLU A 283 13.88 18.01 -8.28
CA GLU A 283 12.44 17.83 -8.52
C GLU A 283 11.80 19.04 -9.22
N ILE A 284 12.17 20.26 -8.87
CA ILE A 284 11.73 21.48 -9.55
C ILE A 284 12.12 21.43 -11.03
N LEU A 285 13.36 21.07 -11.37
CA LEU A 285 13.79 20.97 -12.77
C LEU A 285 13.04 19.89 -13.54
N LYS A 286 12.71 18.75 -12.91
CA LYS A 286 11.84 17.75 -13.53
C LYS A 286 10.44 18.30 -13.80
N ALA A 287 9.88 19.05 -12.86
CA ALA A 287 8.56 19.66 -13.00
C ALA A 287 8.53 20.71 -14.12
N VAL A 288 9.55 21.55 -14.18
CA VAL A 288 9.78 22.54 -15.24
C VAL A 288 9.97 21.88 -16.61
N LYS A 289 10.76 20.80 -16.69
CA LYS A 289 10.89 20.00 -17.91
C LYS A 289 9.54 19.45 -18.37
N ALA A 290 8.73 18.96 -17.45
CA ALA A 290 7.41 18.39 -17.75
C ALA A 290 6.41 19.44 -18.25
N SER A 291 6.46 20.67 -17.73
CA SER A 291 5.57 21.76 -18.17
C SER A 291 5.88 22.27 -19.57
N LYS A 292 7.12 22.13 -20.04
CA LYS A 292 7.62 22.65 -21.33
C LYS A 292 7.41 24.18 -21.48
N ASP A 293 7.44 24.89 -20.36
CA ASP A 293 7.33 26.35 -20.36
C ASP A 293 8.66 27.01 -20.75
N ARG A 294 8.60 27.93 -21.72
CA ARG A 294 9.77 28.63 -22.25
C ARG A 294 10.42 29.57 -21.24
N ILE A 295 9.69 30.03 -20.22
CA ILE A 295 10.22 30.93 -19.18
C ILE A 295 11.41 30.29 -18.46
N SER A 296 11.45 28.97 -18.39
CA SER A 296 12.54 28.22 -17.76
C SER A 296 13.83 28.11 -18.57
N THR A 297 13.86 28.58 -19.83
CA THR A 297 15.02 28.41 -20.72
C THR A 297 16.30 28.95 -20.09
N ASP A 298 16.26 30.13 -19.49
CA ASP A 298 17.45 30.79 -18.94
C ASP A 298 17.97 30.08 -17.69
N LEU A 299 17.05 29.61 -16.83
CA LEU A 299 17.40 28.77 -15.68
C LEU A 299 18.10 27.49 -16.15
N LEU A 300 17.52 26.77 -17.13
CA LEU A 300 18.08 25.52 -17.62
C LEU A 300 19.47 25.70 -18.26
N LYS A 301 19.67 26.78 -19.02
CA LYS A 301 20.99 27.11 -19.58
C LYS A 301 22.03 27.37 -18.50
N LYS A 302 21.66 28.18 -17.49
CA LYS A 302 22.54 28.48 -16.35
C LYS A 302 22.93 27.21 -15.59
N GLU A 303 21.96 26.38 -15.23
CA GLU A 303 22.22 25.16 -14.45
C GLU A 303 23.03 24.12 -15.22
N LEU A 304 22.85 24.02 -16.54
CA LEU A 304 23.68 23.17 -17.39
C LEU A 304 25.16 23.60 -17.38
N MET A 305 25.43 24.90 -17.39
CA MET A 305 26.78 25.44 -17.45
C MET A 305 27.48 25.43 -16.08
N ASP A 306 26.79 25.95 -15.07
CA ASP A 306 27.43 26.39 -13.83
C ASP A 306 27.24 25.42 -12.65
N ASN A 307 26.27 24.49 -12.71
CA ASN A 307 25.95 23.65 -11.56
C ASN A 307 27.05 22.60 -11.28
N SER A 308 27.41 22.43 -10.01
CA SER A 308 28.44 21.46 -9.59
C SER A 308 27.95 20.01 -9.56
N VAL A 309 26.63 19.78 -9.56
CA VAL A 309 26.00 18.46 -9.47
C VAL A 309 25.70 17.93 -10.89
N PRO A 310 26.35 16.83 -11.33
CA PRO A 310 26.16 16.30 -12.68
C PRO A 310 24.70 15.92 -12.97
N GLY A 311 23.98 15.40 -11.96
CA GLY A 311 22.56 15.06 -12.10
C GLY A 311 21.67 16.26 -12.42
N ILE A 312 21.96 17.44 -11.88
CA ILE A 312 21.22 18.67 -12.20
C ILE A 312 21.48 19.08 -13.66
N LYS A 313 22.74 19.01 -14.10
CA LYS A 313 23.14 19.29 -15.49
C LYS A 313 22.43 18.37 -16.50
N VAL A 314 22.31 17.08 -16.18
CA VAL A 314 21.57 16.11 -17.02
C VAL A 314 20.10 16.52 -17.17
N VAL A 315 19.40 16.79 -16.07
CA VAL A 315 17.99 17.21 -16.11
C VAL A 315 17.83 18.53 -16.86
N ALA A 316 18.77 19.47 -16.71
CA ALA A 316 18.78 20.74 -17.43
C ALA A 316 18.94 20.56 -18.94
N ALA A 317 19.88 19.70 -19.38
CA ALA A 317 20.06 19.35 -20.79
C ALA A 317 18.80 18.70 -21.39
N GLU A 318 18.20 17.74 -20.70
CA GLU A 318 16.94 17.12 -21.12
C GLU A 318 15.79 18.13 -21.21
N GLY A 319 15.72 19.09 -20.27
CA GLY A 319 14.78 20.20 -20.27
C GLY A 319 14.92 21.07 -21.51
N LEU A 320 16.15 21.45 -21.85
CA LEU A 320 16.44 22.23 -23.07
C LEU A 320 16.05 21.47 -24.34
N ILE A 321 16.25 20.16 -24.39
CA ILE A 321 15.76 19.32 -25.50
C ILE A 321 14.23 19.32 -25.56
N ALA A 322 13.55 19.20 -24.42
CA ALA A 322 12.09 19.22 -24.36
C ALA A 322 11.49 20.55 -24.85
N LEU A 323 12.23 21.66 -24.70
CA LEU A 323 11.90 23.00 -25.18
C LEU A 323 12.33 23.27 -26.64
N GLY A 324 13.04 22.34 -27.28
CA GLY A 324 13.50 22.47 -28.67
C GLY A 324 14.85 23.18 -28.85
N HIS A 325 15.65 23.35 -27.79
CA HIS A 325 16.97 24.00 -27.85
C HIS A 325 18.11 23.03 -28.22
N GLN A 326 17.85 22.08 -29.13
CA GLN A 326 18.84 21.07 -29.54
C GLN A 326 20.05 21.68 -30.26
N GLU A 327 19.82 22.69 -31.12
CA GLU A 327 20.89 23.39 -31.84
C GLU A 327 21.86 24.08 -30.87
N TYR A 328 21.33 24.70 -29.81
CA TYR A 328 22.14 25.31 -28.75
C TYR A 328 23.05 24.27 -28.07
N LEU A 329 22.52 23.09 -27.75
CA LEU A 329 23.29 22.02 -27.13
C LEU A 329 24.39 21.48 -28.06
N VAL A 330 24.10 21.34 -29.36
CA VAL A 330 25.09 20.90 -30.36
C VAL A 330 26.22 21.93 -30.48
N GLN A 331 25.89 23.23 -30.53
CA GLN A 331 26.90 24.29 -30.55
C GLN A 331 27.76 24.27 -29.28
N LEU A 332 27.14 24.12 -28.12
CA LEU A 332 27.84 24.05 -26.83
C LEU A 332 28.79 22.85 -26.75
N ALA A 333 28.39 21.70 -27.31
CA ALA A 333 29.23 20.50 -27.34
C ALA A 333 30.40 20.56 -28.34
N GLN A 334 30.36 21.48 -29.30
CA GLN A 334 31.41 21.74 -30.30
C GLN A 334 32.37 22.86 -29.89
N ASP A 335 32.06 23.58 -28.81
CA ASP A 335 32.90 24.65 -28.28
C ASP A 335 34.15 24.05 -27.60
N ASP A 336 35.33 24.51 -28.03
CA ASP A 336 36.63 24.07 -27.49
C ASP A 336 36.81 24.40 -26.00
N SER A 337 36.02 25.33 -25.46
CA SER A 337 36.03 25.70 -24.04
C SER A 337 35.17 24.80 -23.14
N SER A 338 34.36 23.91 -23.73
CA SER A 338 33.48 23.00 -22.98
C SER A 338 34.26 21.87 -22.31
N SER A 339 33.94 21.60 -21.04
CA SER A 339 34.51 20.47 -20.31
C SER A 339 34.09 19.12 -20.89
N GLU A 340 34.94 18.09 -20.74
CA GLU A 340 34.63 16.74 -21.21
C GLU A 340 33.35 16.18 -20.57
N GLU A 341 33.11 16.47 -19.28
CA GLU A 341 31.89 16.11 -18.55
C GLU A 341 30.64 16.72 -19.20
N LEU A 342 30.66 18.02 -19.50
CA LEU A 342 29.55 18.72 -20.15
C LEU A 342 29.24 18.11 -21.53
N ILE A 343 30.28 17.80 -22.31
CA ILE A 343 30.13 17.16 -23.62
C ILE A 343 29.50 15.77 -23.47
N GLN A 344 29.91 14.97 -22.47
CA GLN A 344 29.32 13.66 -22.20
C GLN A 344 27.84 13.76 -21.81
N ILE A 345 27.48 14.72 -20.96
CA ILE A 345 26.09 14.97 -20.54
C ILE A 345 25.22 15.36 -21.74
N ILE A 346 25.69 16.29 -22.58
CA ILE A 346 24.95 16.71 -23.77
C ILE A 346 24.75 15.53 -24.74
N LYS A 347 25.80 14.74 -24.98
CA LYS A 347 25.70 13.55 -25.83
C LYS A 347 24.68 12.55 -25.29
N HIS A 348 24.71 12.29 -23.98
CA HIS A 348 23.76 11.39 -23.33
C HIS A 348 22.31 11.87 -23.52
N ALA A 349 22.04 13.14 -23.23
CA ALA A 349 20.71 13.72 -23.38
C ALA A 349 20.20 13.71 -24.84
N LEU A 350 21.09 13.92 -25.81
CA LEU A 350 20.75 13.86 -27.24
C LEU A 350 20.49 12.42 -27.72
N LEU A 351 21.18 11.41 -27.19
CA LEU A 351 21.07 10.01 -27.59
C LEU A 351 19.76 9.36 -27.12
N GLU A 352 19.24 9.70 -25.94
CA GLU A 352 18.00 9.13 -25.40
C GLU A 352 16.73 9.42 -26.23
N LYS A 353 16.79 10.34 -27.19
CA LYS A 353 15.66 10.65 -28.10
C LYS A 353 15.84 10.15 -29.54
N VAL A 354 16.92 9.45 -29.86
CA VAL A 354 17.17 8.90 -31.22
C VAL A 354 16.55 7.49 -31.39
N TRP A 355 15.82 6.98 -30.39
CA TRP A 355 15.16 5.66 -30.44
C TRP A 355 13.66 5.75 -30.20
#